data_AF-M0E6X1-F1
#
_entry.id   AF-M0E6X1-F1
#
_cell.length_a   1.000
_cell.length_b   1.000
_cell.length_c   1.000
_cell.angle_alpha   90.00
_cell.angle_beta   90.00
_cell.angle_gamma   90.00
#
_symmetry.space_group_name_H-M   'P 1'
#
loop_
_entity.id
_entity.type
_entity.pdbx_description
1 polymer ?
#
loop_
_entity_poly.entity_id
_entity_poly.type
_entity_poly.pdbx_seq_one_letter_code
_entity_poly.pdbx_strand_id
1 'polypeptide(L)'
;MAVSHETSRVAEENVVERVQHLAAAANPAFAAGCFLVPLAFLAASLLLSSTELLFYTHVAAGAVWFGFALIFPALIGPTLGGLDEEATAAVNTALIPKAVFFLVGFSLTTVLSGTVLLTPDLGLGYGFAGTWSGLALGVGWGLFAFGLAVPHRLQLSAYYETLSPNPDASRLESIEKKNLVVGLFEAAVMLGLIVLMTGFRLGI
;
A
#
# COMPACT_ATOMS: atom_id res chain seq x y z
N MET A 1 -34.07 21.12 1.45
CA MET A 1 -33.83 20.84 2.88
C MET A 1 -33.77 19.34 3.12
N ALA A 2 -32.86 18.63 2.42
CA ALA A 2 -32.75 17.15 2.46
C ALA A 2 -31.29 16.66 2.28
N VAL A 3 -30.30 17.52 2.51
CA VAL A 3 -28.86 17.21 2.30
C VAL A 3 -28.09 17.12 3.64
N SER A 4 -28.77 17.39 4.77
CA SER A 4 -28.16 17.37 6.11
C SER A 4 -28.11 15.98 6.76
N HIS A 5 -28.73 14.96 6.16
CA HIS A 5 -28.78 13.60 6.73
C HIS A 5 -27.65 12.68 6.24
N GLU A 6 -26.98 12.97 5.13
CA GLU A 6 -25.79 12.21 4.68
C GLU A 6 -24.53 12.63 5.44
N THR A 7 -24.46 13.89 5.88
CA THR A 7 -23.28 14.52 6.49
C THR A 7 -22.89 13.93 7.85
N SER A 8 -23.85 13.29 8.54
CA SER A 8 -23.62 12.64 9.85
C SER A 8 -23.11 11.20 9.72
N ARG A 9 -23.28 10.53 8.57
CA ARG A 9 -22.97 9.10 8.43
C ARG A 9 -21.46 8.84 8.40
N VAL A 10 -20.70 9.57 7.60
CA VAL A 10 -19.26 9.27 7.40
C VAL A 10 -18.41 9.45 8.67
N ALA A 11 -18.84 10.32 9.59
CA ALA A 11 -18.15 10.53 10.87
C ALA A 11 -18.42 9.39 11.87
N GLU A 12 -19.61 8.78 11.83
CA GLU A 12 -20.04 7.67 12.71
C GLU A 12 -19.92 6.27 12.06
N GLU A 13 -19.51 6.20 10.79
CA GLU A 13 -19.42 4.94 10.08
C GLU A 13 -18.38 4.00 10.71
N ASN A 14 -18.83 2.79 11.01
CA ASN A 14 -17.97 1.70 11.48
C ASN A 14 -16.91 1.38 10.41
N VAL A 15 -15.77 0.81 10.82
CA VAL A 15 -14.63 0.52 9.89
C VAL A 15 -15.09 -0.25 8.65
N VAL A 16 -16.04 -1.17 8.81
CA VAL A 16 -16.62 -1.96 7.71
C VAL A 16 -17.35 -1.09 6.70
N GLU A 17 -18.14 -0.12 7.15
CA GLU A 17 -18.90 0.78 6.28
C GLU A 17 -17.96 1.69 5.48
N ARG A 18 -16.88 2.19 6.12
CA ARG A 18 -15.84 2.97 5.43
C ARG A 18 -15.14 2.17 4.34
N VAL A 19 -14.81 0.91 4.62
CA VAL A 19 -14.20 0.01 3.63
C VAL A 19 -15.17 -0.27 2.48
N GLN A 20 -16.45 -0.50 2.76
CA GLN A 20 -17.48 -0.70 1.73
C GLN A 20 -17.66 0.54 0.85
N HIS A 21 -17.72 1.72 1.47
CA HIS A 21 -17.79 2.99 0.76
C HIS A 21 -16.57 3.18 -0.16
N LEU A 22 -15.37 2.93 0.36
CA LEU A 22 -14.15 3.03 -0.43
C LEU A 22 -14.12 2.00 -1.57
N ALA A 23 -14.58 0.78 -1.33
CA ALA A 23 -14.67 -0.27 -2.35
C ALA A 23 -15.65 0.11 -3.46
N ALA A 24 -16.79 0.72 -3.11
CA ALA A 24 -17.73 1.26 -4.08
C ALA A 24 -17.09 2.37 -4.93
N ALA A 25 -16.39 3.31 -4.29
CA ALA A 25 -15.67 4.39 -4.98
C ALA A 25 -14.53 3.88 -5.89
N ALA A 26 -13.86 2.80 -5.51
CA ALA A 26 -12.78 2.18 -6.28
C ALA A 26 -13.25 1.33 -7.48
N ASN A 27 -14.55 0.98 -7.54
CA ASN A 27 -15.11 -0.21 -8.21
C ASN A 27 -14.84 -1.50 -7.40
N PRO A 28 -15.88 -2.19 -6.87
CA PRO A 28 -15.70 -3.39 -6.06
C PRO A 28 -14.98 -4.54 -6.76
N ALA A 29 -15.16 -4.70 -8.07
CA ALA A 29 -14.45 -5.72 -8.84
C ALA A 29 -12.96 -5.42 -8.94
N PHE A 30 -12.59 -4.14 -9.09
CA PHE A 30 -11.19 -3.70 -9.05
C PHE A 30 -10.59 -3.91 -7.66
N ALA A 31 -11.31 -3.51 -6.62
CA ALA A 31 -10.88 -3.69 -5.23
C ALA A 31 -10.62 -5.17 -4.92
N ALA A 32 -11.55 -6.07 -5.28
CA ALA A 32 -11.36 -7.51 -5.12
C ALA A 32 -10.18 -8.04 -5.95
N GLY A 33 -10.05 -7.59 -7.21
CA GLY A 33 -8.95 -7.96 -8.10
C GLY A 33 -7.58 -7.64 -7.53
N CYS A 34 -7.43 -6.51 -6.81
CA CYS A 34 -6.17 -6.12 -6.17
C CYS A 34 -5.67 -7.13 -5.12
N PHE A 35 -6.57 -7.93 -4.52
CA PHE A 35 -6.18 -9.01 -3.60
C PHE A 35 -6.15 -10.35 -4.30
N LEU A 36 -7.21 -10.68 -5.04
CA LEU A 36 -7.40 -12.01 -5.62
C LEU A 36 -6.30 -12.35 -6.61
N VAL A 37 -5.89 -11.40 -7.46
CA VAL A 37 -4.86 -11.65 -8.48
C VAL A 37 -3.50 -11.99 -7.83
N PRO A 38 -2.88 -11.13 -7.02
CA PRO A 38 -1.57 -11.44 -6.46
C PRO A 38 -1.61 -12.60 -5.46
N LEU A 39 -2.69 -12.76 -4.67
CA LEU A 39 -2.84 -13.90 -3.78
C LEU A 39 -3.08 -15.22 -4.53
N ALA A 40 -3.70 -15.21 -5.71
CA ALA A 40 -3.82 -16.40 -6.53
C ALA A 40 -2.46 -16.89 -7.03
N PHE A 41 -1.54 -15.99 -7.39
CA PHE A 41 -0.17 -16.37 -7.75
C PHE A 41 0.60 -16.94 -6.55
N LEU A 42 0.43 -16.33 -5.36
CA LEU A 42 0.98 -16.90 -4.13
C LEU A 42 0.42 -18.31 -3.88
N ALA A 43 -0.90 -18.48 -3.93
CA ALA A 43 -1.55 -19.78 -3.75
C ALA A 43 -1.10 -20.81 -4.79
N ALA A 44 -0.99 -20.42 -6.06
CA ALA A 44 -0.48 -21.28 -7.13
C ALA A 44 0.97 -21.73 -6.84
N SER A 45 1.82 -20.83 -6.34
CA SER A 45 3.19 -21.16 -5.93
C SER A 45 3.23 -22.24 -4.84
N LEU A 46 2.32 -22.17 -3.87
CA LEU A 46 2.18 -23.16 -2.81
C LEU A 46 1.65 -24.49 -3.32
N LEU A 47 0.59 -24.47 -4.14
CA LEU A 47 -0.06 -25.68 -4.66
C LEU A 47 0.84 -26.47 -5.63
N LEU A 48 1.68 -25.76 -6.38
CA LEU A 48 2.63 -26.34 -7.32
C LEU A 48 3.99 -26.67 -6.68
N SER A 49 4.15 -26.37 -5.39
CA SER A 49 5.41 -26.47 -4.66
C SER A 49 6.60 -25.84 -5.41
N SER A 50 6.39 -24.68 -6.04
CA SER A 50 7.40 -24.04 -6.90
C SER A 50 8.04 -22.84 -6.21
N THR A 51 9.28 -23.01 -5.73
CA THR A 51 10.09 -21.94 -5.16
C THR A 51 10.37 -20.83 -6.18
N GLU A 52 10.53 -21.20 -7.46
CA GLU A 52 10.75 -20.24 -8.54
C GLU A 52 9.53 -19.33 -8.76
N LEU A 53 8.33 -19.92 -8.85
CA LEU A 53 7.10 -19.14 -8.98
C LEU A 53 6.85 -18.27 -7.75
N LEU A 54 7.16 -18.80 -6.55
CA LEU A 54 7.06 -18.06 -5.30
C LEU A 54 8.02 -16.86 -5.28
N PHE A 55 9.27 -17.06 -5.73
CA PHE A 55 10.27 -16.01 -5.83
C PHE A 55 9.84 -14.91 -6.80
N TYR A 56 9.37 -15.27 -8.00
CA TYR A 56 8.88 -14.28 -8.96
C TYR A 56 7.61 -13.57 -8.47
N THR A 57 6.71 -14.27 -7.79
CA THR A 57 5.53 -13.66 -7.16
C THR A 57 5.94 -12.62 -6.13
N HIS A 58 6.92 -12.94 -5.28
CA HIS A 58 7.45 -12.01 -4.29
C HIS A 58 8.10 -10.78 -4.93
N VAL A 59 9.00 -10.98 -5.88
CA VAL A 59 9.72 -9.89 -6.55
C VAL A 59 8.75 -9.01 -7.34
N ALA A 60 7.80 -9.60 -8.08
CA ALA A 60 6.80 -8.84 -8.83
C ALA A 60 5.90 -8.02 -7.89
N ALA A 61 5.39 -8.64 -6.83
CA ALA A 61 4.53 -7.94 -5.88
C ALA A 61 5.29 -6.81 -5.16
N GLY A 62 6.52 -7.08 -4.74
CA GLY A 62 7.39 -6.10 -4.07
C GLY A 62 7.79 -4.96 -4.97
N ALA A 63 8.12 -5.23 -6.24
CA ALA A 63 8.43 -4.21 -7.22
C ALA A 63 7.22 -3.29 -7.50
N VAL A 64 6.01 -3.85 -7.55
CA VAL A 64 4.79 -3.05 -7.70
C VAL A 64 4.54 -2.18 -6.47
N TRP A 65 4.64 -2.75 -5.27
CA TRP A 65 4.48 -1.99 -4.03
C TRP A 65 5.51 -0.85 -3.90
N PHE A 66 6.79 -1.17 -4.11
CA PHE A 66 7.88 -0.19 -4.06
C PHE A 66 7.76 0.87 -5.17
N GLY A 67 7.48 0.43 -6.39
CA GLY A 67 7.28 1.33 -7.54
C GLY A 67 6.15 2.31 -7.25
N PHE A 68 5.05 1.86 -6.68
CA PHE A 68 3.96 2.76 -6.31
C PHE A 68 4.36 3.71 -5.18
N ALA A 69 5.12 3.27 -4.17
CA ALA A 69 5.56 4.13 -3.08
C ALA A 69 6.52 5.25 -3.53
N LEU A 70 7.33 5.03 -4.58
CA LEU A 70 8.32 5.99 -5.08
C LEU A 70 7.88 6.78 -6.30
N ILE A 71 7.47 6.06 -7.35
CA ILE A 71 7.23 6.62 -8.69
C ILE A 71 5.94 7.44 -8.65
N PHE A 72 4.93 6.95 -7.95
CA PHE A 72 3.63 7.61 -7.94
C PHE A 72 3.70 8.99 -7.29
N PRO A 73 4.25 9.20 -6.07
CA PRO A 73 4.40 10.56 -5.53
C PRO A 73 5.30 11.45 -6.38
N ALA A 74 6.38 10.88 -6.95
CA ALA A 74 7.35 11.63 -7.74
C ALA A 74 6.78 12.15 -9.07
N LEU A 75 5.84 11.43 -9.70
CA LEU A 75 5.20 11.86 -10.94
C LEU A 75 3.85 12.54 -10.70
N ILE A 76 2.99 11.93 -9.88
CA ILE A 76 1.62 12.40 -9.68
C ILE A 76 1.59 13.66 -8.83
N GLY A 77 2.45 13.78 -7.81
CA GLY A 77 2.52 14.98 -6.97
C GLY A 77 2.74 16.27 -7.77
N PRO A 78 3.84 16.37 -8.56
CA PRO A 78 4.07 17.53 -9.43
C PRO A 78 2.99 17.72 -10.49
N THR A 79 2.41 16.64 -11.00
CA THR A 79 1.34 16.71 -12.01
C THR A 79 0.07 17.35 -11.42
N LEU A 80 -0.35 16.92 -10.23
CA LEU A 80 -1.49 17.49 -9.52
C LEU A 80 -1.26 18.96 -9.15
N GLY A 81 -0.04 19.32 -8.74
CA GLY A 81 0.32 20.70 -8.43
C GLY A 81 0.26 21.66 -9.64
N GLY A 82 0.19 21.14 -10.87
CA GLY A 82 0.01 21.94 -12.08
C GLY A 82 -1.44 22.08 -12.54
N LEU A 83 -2.40 21.40 -11.89
CA LEU A 83 -3.81 21.45 -12.23
C LEU A 83 -4.55 22.52 -11.39
N ASP A 84 -5.74 22.91 -11.85
CA ASP A 84 -6.65 23.68 -11.00
C ASP A 84 -7.23 22.80 -9.88
N GLU A 85 -7.89 23.45 -8.90
CA GLU A 85 -8.41 22.78 -7.71
C GLU A 85 -9.50 21.76 -8.05
N GLU A 86 -10.36 22.08 -9.03
CA GLU A 86 -11.45 21.20 -9.46
C GLU A 86 -10.93 19.93 -10.16
N ALA A 87 -9.97 20.06 -11.07
CA ALA A 87 -9.35 18.90 -11.72
C ALA A 87 -8.54 18.07 -10.73
N THR A 88 -7.82 18.71 -9.79
CA THR A 88 -7.08 18.01 -8.73
C THR A 88 -8.03 17.19 -7.85
N ALA A 89 -9.16 17.76 -7.45
CA ALA A 89 -10.18 17.06 -6.68
C ALA A 89 -10.75 15.88 -7.48
N ALA A 90 -11.12 16.08 -8.74
CA ALA A 90 -11.66 15.01 -9.59
C ALA A 90 -10.68 13.82 -9.75
N VAL A 91 -9.40 14.11 -9.98
CA VAL A 91 -8.36 13.06 -10.08
C VAL A 91 -8.19 12.35 -8.74
N ASN A 92 -8.06 13.08 -7.63
CA ASN A 92 -7.88 12.50 -6.30
C ASN A 92 -9.06 11.61 -5.90
N THR A 93 -10.30 12.05 -6.15
CA THR A 93 -11.50 11.26 -5.84
C THR A 93 -11.55 9.94 -6.61
N ALA A 94 -11.10 9.93 -7.87
CA ALA A 94 -11.07 8.72 -8.68
C ALA A 94 -9.89 7.79 -8.35
N LEU A 95 -8.76 8.36 -7.94
CA LEU A 95 -7.48 7.66 -7.86
C LEU A 95 -7.18 7.12 -6.46
N ILE A 96 -7.47 7.88 -5.40
CA ILE A 96 -7.13 7.49 -4.02
C ILE A 96 -7.78 6.16 -3.62
N PRO A 97 -9.10 5.92 -3.83
CA PRO A 97 -9.72 4.65 -3.47
C PRO A 97 -9.04 3.45 -4.14
N LYS A 98 -8.65 3.59 -5.41
CA LYS A 98 -7.96 2.55 -6.17
C LYS A 98 -6.55 2.32 -5.66
N ALA A 99 -5.80 3.40 -5.44
CA ALA A 99 -4.44 3.37 -4.90
C ALA A 99 -4.38 2.62 -3.56
N VAL A 100 -5.34 2.87 -2.68
CA VAL A 100 -5.47 2.19 -1.39
C VAL A 100 -5.54 0.67 -1.56
N PHE A 101 -6.54 0.16 -2.28
CA PHE A 101 -6.71 -1.29 -2.41
C PHE A 101 -5.55 -1.94 -3.15
N PHE A 102 -5.03 -1.25 -4.17
CA PHE A 102 -3.87 -1.70 -4.92
C PHE A 102 -2.65 -1.85 -4.01
N LEU A 103 -2.30 -0.80 -3.25
CA LEU A 103 -1.17 -0.84 -2.33
C LEU A 103 -1.32 -1.92 -1.25
N VAL A 104 -2.51 -2.04 -0.65
CA VAL A 104 -2.74 -3.03 0.42
C VAL A 104 -2.63 -4.46 -0.12
N GLY A 105 -3.23 -4.76 -1.27
CA GLY A 105 -3.19 -6.10 -1.85
C GLY A 105 -1.78 -6.55 -2.24
N PHE A 106 -1.02 -5.67 -2.90
CA PHE A 106 0.35 -5.97 -3.32
C PHE A 106 1.35 -6.00 -2.15
N SER A 107 1.24 -5.08 -1.19
CA SER A 107 2.09 -5.09 0.00
C SER A 107 1.86 -6.33 0.86
N LEU A 108 0.59 -6.72 1.07
CA LEU A 108 0.23 -7.94 1.78
C LEU A 108 0.82 -9.17 1.10
N THR A 109 0.66 -9.28 -0.22
CA THR A 109 1.22 -10.41 -0.98
C THR A 109 2.75 -10.44 -0.90
N THR A 110 3.41 -9.27 -0.91
CA THR A 110 4.87 -9.17 -0.77
C THR A 110 5.34 -9.73 0.57
N VAL A 111 4.73 -9.29 1.68
CA VAL A 111 5.16 -9.76 3.01
C VAL A 111 4.83 -11.24 3.24
N LEU A 112 3.68 -11.71 2.75
CA LEU A 112 3.30 -13.13 2.86
C LEU A 112 4.24 -14.03 2.04
N SER A 113 4.46 -13.70 0.76
CA SER A 113 5.37 -14.47 -0.09
C SER A 113 6.81 -14.45 0.44
N GLY A 114 7.25 -13.32 1.00
CA GLY A 114 8.54 -13.20 1.68
C GLY A 114 8.65 -14.10 2.91
N THR A 115 7.59 -14.19 3.73
CA THR A 115 7.52 -15.13 4.86
C THR A 115 7.66 -16.58 4.38
N VAL A 116 6.93 -16.96 3.33
CA VAL A 116 6.99 -18.33 2.79
C VAL A 116 8.37 -18.63 2.21
N LEU A 117 9.03 -17.68 1.53
CA LEU A 117 10.38 -17.87 1.00
C LEU A 117 11.44 -18.14 2.07
N LEU A 118 11.18 -17.78 3.32
CA LEU A 118 12.08 -18.07 4.44
C LEU A 118 11.81 -19.43 5.10
N THR A 119 10.75 -20.15 4.72
CA THR A 119 10.49 -21.47 5.30
C THR A 119 11.39 -22.54 4.67
N PRO A 120 11.80 -23.58 5.42
CA PRO A 120 12.68 -24.63 4.90
C PRO A 120 12.02 -25.55 3.86
N ASP A 121 10.71 -25.77 3.98
CA ASP A 121 10.01 -26.80 3.20
C ASP A 121 9.78 -26.39 1.74
N LEU A 122 9.60 -25.08 1.49
CA LEU A 122 9.24 -24.54 0.19
C LEU A 122 10.13 -23.36 -0.25
N GLY A 123 10.73 -22.66 0.70
CA GLY A 123 11.51 -21.46 0.46
C GLY A 123 12.96 -21.73 0.09
N LEU A 124 13.81 -20.71 0.28
CA LEU A 124 15.22 -20.74 -0.06
C LEU A 124 16.09 -21.42 1.02
N GLY A 125 15.48 -21.96 2.08
CA GLY A 125 16.18 -22.68 3.14
C GLY A 125 17.03 -21.81 4.07
N TYR A 126 17.03 -20.48 3.90
CA TYR A 126 17.73 -19.55 4.81
C TYR A 126 17.14 -19.56 6.24
N GLY A 127 15.89 -19.98 6.40
CA GLY A 127 15.22 -20.07 7.70
C GLY A 127 15.01 -18.71 8.37
N PHE A 128 14.34 -18.73 9.52
CA PHE A 128 14.22 -17.57 10.41
C PHE A 128 15.40 -17.44 11.39
N ALA A 129 16.36 -18.38 11.35
CA ALA A 129 17.47 -18.45 12.30
C ALA A 129 18.60 -17.46 12.00
N GLY A 130 18.72 -16.99 10.75
CA GLY A 130 19.69 -15.95 10.38
C GLY A 130 19.25 -14.58 10.87
N THR A 131 20.15 -13.83 11.51
CA THR A 131 19.91 -12.46 12.00
C THR A 131 19.40 -11.57 10.88
N TRP A 132 20.02 -11.63 9.71
CA TRP A 132 19.58 -10.89 8.54
C TRP A 132 18.14 -11.27 8.13
N SER A 133 17.80 -12.57 8.15
CA SER A 133 16.50 -13.10 7.64
C SER A 133 15.36 -12.63 8.52
N GLY A 134 15.56 -12.71 9.84
CA GLY A 134 14.64 -12.15 10.81
C GLY A 134 14.51 -10.63 10.70
N LEU A 135 15.63 -9.93 10.47
CA LEU A 135 15.61 -8.46 10.32
C LEU A 135 14.85 -8.02 9.07
N ALA A 136 15.13 -8.56 7.88
CA ALA A 136 14.42 -8.14 6.67
C ALA A 136 12.93 -8.45 6.75
N LEU A 137 12.57 -9.60 7.34
CA LEU A 137 11.17 -9.96 7.55
C LEU A 137 10.48 -9.01 8.55
N GLY A 138 11.13 -8.73 9.68
CA GLY A 138 10.62 -7.82 10.70
C GLY A 138 10.44 -6.40 10.17
N VAL A 139 11.41 -5.91 9.39
CA VAL A 139 11.31 -4.60 8.73
C VAL A 139 10.23 -4.61 7.66
N GLY A 140 10.09 -5.68 6.87
CA GLY A 140 9.05 -5.81 5.84
C GLY A 140 7.63 -5.80 6.41
N TRP A 141 7.36 -6.62 7.44
CA TRP A 141 6.08 -6.61 8.16
C TRP A 141 5.84 -5.30 8.92
N GLY A 142 6.91 -4.73 9.51
CA GLY A 142 6.85 -3.43 10.17
C GLY A 142 6.47 -2.31 9.20
N LEU A 143 7.03 -2.32 7.99
CA LEU A 143 6.70 -1.36 6.94
C LEU A 143 5.27 -1.55 6.42
N PHE A 144 4.81 -2.79 6.25
CA PHE A 144 3.42 -3.07 5.90
C PHE A 144 2.45 -2.53 6.97
N ALA A 145 2.70 -2.81 8.25
CA ALA A 145 1.89 -2.32 9.36
C ALA A 145 1.93 -0.79 9.46
N PHE A 146 3.12 -0.20 9.28
CA PHE A 146 3.29 1.25 9.21
C PHE A 146 2.46 1.85 8.07
N GLY A 147 2.51 1.26 6.88
CA GLY A 147 1.75 1.66 5.70
C GLY A 147 0.23 1.70 5.94
N LEU A 148 -0.30 0.67 6.62
CA LEU A 148 -1.71 0.63 7.02
C LEU A 148 -2.06 1.69 8.08
N ALA A 149 -1.15 1.94 9.02
CA ALA A 149 -1.41 2.82 10.15
C ALA A 149 -1.24 4.31 9.83
N VAL A 150 -0.26 4.69 8.99
CA VAL A 150 0.16 6.07 8.83
C VAL A 150 -0.23 6.64 7.45
N PRO A 151 0.41 6.27 6.32
CA PRO A 151 0.11 6.88 5.03
C PRO A 151 -1.31 6.60 4.57
N HIS A 152 -1.84 5.39 4.80
CA HIS A 152 -3.23 5.10 4.48
C HIS A 152 -4.22 6.00 5.25
N ARG A 153 -3.93 6.27 6.53
CA ARG A 153 -4.72 7.22 7.31
C ARG A 153 -4.60 8.65 6.79
N LEU A 154 -3.40 9.09 6.39
CA LEU A 154 -3.19 10.41 5.81
C LEU A 154 -3.93 10.57 4.48
N GLN A 155 -3.84 9.58 3.60
CA GLN A 155 -4.53 9.55 2.29
C GLN A 155 -6.05 9.57 2.45
N LEU A 156 -6.60 8.77 3.37
CA LEU A 156 -8.03 8.79 3.65
C LEU A 156 -8.46 10.12 4.29
N SER A 157 -7.64 10.68 5.19
CA SER A 157 -7.94 11.97 5.82
C SER A 157 -7.98 13.09 4.77
N ALA A 158 -7.03 13.11 3.82
CA ALA A 158 -7.06 14.04 2.70
C ALA A 158 -8.31 13.83 1.83
N TYR A 159 -8.60 12.58 1.45
CA TYR A 159 -9.76 12.23 0.63
C TYR A 159 -11.08 12.70 1.24
N TYR A 160 -11.33 12.41 2.53
CA TYR A 160 -12.55 12.83 3.20
C TYR A 160 -12.60 14.34 3.47
N GLU A 161 -11.46 15.00 3.65
CA GLU A 161 -11.40 16.46 3.77
C GLU A 161 -11.75 17.15 2.45
N THR A 162 -11.28 16.64 1.31
CA THR A 162 -11.65 17.16 -0.02
C THR A 162 -13.14 16.99 -0.31
N LEU A 163 -13.78 15.93 0.21
CA LEU A 163 -15.22 15.73 0.09
C LEU A 163 -16.05 16.54 1.11
N SER A 164 -15.41 17.28 2.01
CA SER A 164 -16.09 18.07 3.03
C SER A 164 -16.86 19.24 2.39
N PRO A 165 -18.02 19.65 2.96
CA PRO A 165 -18.76 20.83 2.48
C PRO A 165 -17.97 22.13 2.53
N ASN A 166 -16.99 22.23 3.45
CA ASN A 166 -16.07 23.35 3.58
C ASN A 166 -14.64 22.80 3.75
N PRO A 167 -13.92 22.50 2.65
CA PRO A 167 -12.55 22.01 2.71
C PRO A 167 -11.61 23.04 3.34
N ASP A 168 -10.79 22.61 4.31
CA ASP A 168 -9.77 23.47 4.91
C ASP A 168 -8.43 23.32 4.16
N ALA A 169 -8.09 24.34 3.35
CA ALA A 169 -6.85 24.39 2.58
C ALA A 169 -5.58 24.27 3.46
N SER A 170 -5.59 24.84 4.66
CA SER A 170 -4.44 24.79 5.57
C SER A 170 -4.22 23.38 6.12
N ARG A 171 -5.31 22.66 6.36
CA ARG A 171 -5.28 21.27 6.81
C ARG A 171 -4.82 20.35 5.70
N LEU A 172 -5.30 20.54 4.47
CA LEU A 172 -4.85 19.80 3.28
C LEU A 172 -3.34 19.98 3.04
N GLU A 173 -2.85 21.21 3.04
CA GLU A 173 -1.42 21.50 2.88
C GLU A 173 -0.56 20.81 3.96
N SER A 174 -1.06 20.79 5.21
CA SER A 174 -0.37 20.11 6.31
C SER A 174 -0.32 18.58 6.13
N ILE A 175 -1.37 17.99 5.54
CA ILE A 175 -1.43 16.56 5.25
C ILE A 175 -0.49 16.22 4.10
N GLU A 176 -0.44 17.04 3.06
CA GLU A 176 0.47 16.85 1.92
C GLU A 176 1.95 16.87 2.34
N LYS A 177 2.35 17.85 3.16
CA LYS A 177 3.73 17.92 3.70
C LYS A 177 4.08 16.66 4.51
N LYS A 178 3.14 16.18 5.34
CA LYS A 178 3.33 14.94 6.10
C LYS A 178 3.43 13.73 5.18
N ASN A 179 2.59 13.65 4.15
CA ASN A 179 2.56 12.55 3.21
C ASN A 179 3.88 12.46 2.42
N LEU A 180 4.46 13.61 2.03
CA LEU A 180 5.77 13.66 1.39
C LEU A 180 6.88 13.10 2.30
N VAL A 181 6.93 13.54 3.56
CA VAL A 181 7.94 13.07 4.52
C VAL A 181 7.79 11.57 4.80
N VAL A 182 6.55 11.10 4.96
CA VAL A 182 6.25 9.68 5.17
C VAL A 182 6.66 8.86 3.95
N GLY A 183 6.34 9.30 2.73
CA GLY A 183 6.74 8.60 1.50
C GLY A 183 8.25 8.52 1.32
N LEU A 184 9.00 9.60 1.62
CA LEU A 184 10.46 9.58 1.60
C LEU A 184 11.05 8.61 2.63
N PHE A 185 10.45 8.55 3.82
CA PHE A 185 10.84 7.59 4.85
C PHE A 185 10.59 6.15 4.39
N GLU A 186 9.40 5.84 3.86
CA GLU A 186 9.08 4.51 3.34
C GLU A 186 10.04 4.10 2.23
N ALA A 187 10.34 5.01 1.30
CA ALA A 187 11.29 4.78 0.24
C ALA A 187 12.69 4.43 0.76
N ALA A 188 13.18 5.17 1.75
CA ALA A 188 14.48 4.91 2.38
C ALA A 188 14.50 3.53 3.07
N VAL A 189 13.41 3.16 3.77
CA VAL A 189 13.29 1.84 4.40
C VAL A 189 13.23 0.72 3.34
N MET A 190 12.52 0.93 2.23
CA MET A 190 12.45 -0.05 1.13
C MET A 190 13.81 -0.23 0.44
N LEU A 191 14.58 0.83 0.24
CA LEU A 191 15.96 0.72 -0.24
C LEU A 191 16.85 -0.05 0.75
N GLY A 192 16.69 0.22 2.06
CA GLY A 192 17.34 -0.55 3.12
C GLY A 192 16.97 -2.03 3.08
N LEU A 193 15.70 -2.35 2.84
CA LEU A 193 15.22 -3.72 2.66
C LEU A 193 15.87 -4.40 1.46
N ILE A 194 16.00 -3.71 0.32
CA ILE A 194 16.71 -4.26 -0.84
C ILE A 194 18.15 -4.62 -0.47
N VAL A 195 18.87 -3.74 0.23
CA VAL A 195 20.24 -4.02 0.69
C VAL A 195 20.27 -5.22 1.64
N LEU A 196 19.38 -5.26 2.63
CA LEU A 196 19.19 -6.40 3.54
C LEU A 196 18.96 -7.71 2.76
N MET A 197 18.13 -7.68 1.73
CA MET A 197 17.85 -8.84 0.91
C MET A 197 19.00 -9.23 -0.03
N THR A 198 19.83 -8.27 -0.46
CA THR A 198 21.08 -8.60 -1.17
C THR A 198 22.13 -9.22 -0.25
N GLY A 199 22.15 -8.85 1.03
CA GLY A 199 22.96 -9.52 2.06
C GLY A 199 22.67 -11.03 2.12
N PHE A 200 21.39 -11.43 2.00
CA PHE A 200 20.99 -12.84 1.89
C PHE A 200 21.68 -13.58 0.76
N ARG A 201 21.82 -12.91 -0.38
CA ARG A 201 22.35 -13.54 -1.58
C ARG A 201 23.88 -13.57 -1.60
N LEU A 202 24.53 -12.65 -0.88
CA LEU A 202 25.99 -12.52 -0.84
C LEU A 202 26.63 -13.22 0.36
N GLY A 203 25.85 -13.68 1.35
CA GLY A 203 26.35 -14.48 2.47
C GLY A 203 27.23 -13.70 3.47
N ILE A 204 27.07 -12.38 3.50
CA ILE A 204 27.69 -11.45 4.46
C ILE A 204 26.74 -11.12 5.60
#